data_AF-A0A7Y0SD59-F1
#
_entry.id   AF-A0A7Y0SD59-F1
#
_cell.length_a   1.000
_cell.length_b   1.000
_cell.length_c   1.000
_cell.angle_alpha   90.00
_cell.angle_beta   90.00
_cell.angle_gamma   90.00
#
_symmetry.space_group_name_H-M   'P 1'
#
loop_
_entity.id
_entity.type
_entity.pdbx_description
1 polymer ?
#
loop_
_entity_poly.entity_id
_entity_poly.type
_entity_poly.pdbx_seq_one_letter_code
_entity_poly.pdbx_strand_id
1 'polypeptide(L)'
;NSAALGFGFRCGFLGMLHMEIIQERLEREYDLDLITTAPTVVYEVEKTDGDLLYVDSPAKLPAINDIEEIREPIARCNILVPSEYLGNVITLCVEKRG
;
A
#
# COMPACT_ATOMS: atom_id res chain seq x y z
N ASN A 1 8.06 14.46 2.69
CA ASN A 1 9.26 14.90 1.94
C ASN A 1 10.39 13.96 2.24
N SER A 2 10.92 13.32 1.20
CA SER A 2 12.04 12.37 1.34
C SER A 2 13.35 13.14 1.24
N ALA A 3 14.25 12.96 2.21
CA ALA A 3 15.56 13.61 2.20
C ALA A 3 16.43 13.18 1.01
N ALA A 4 16.14 12.03 0.40
CA ALA A 4 16.93 11.45 -0.69
C ALA A 4 16.43 11.81 -2.10
N LEU A 5 15.12 12.04 -2.27
CA LEU A 5 14.48 12.23 -3.58
C LEU A 5 14.07 13.69 -3.85
N GLY A 6 14.31 14.59 -2.90
CA GLY A 6 13.92 15.99 -3.01
C GLY A 6 12.42 16.22 -2.80
N PHE A 7 11.90 17.27 -3.41
CA PHE A 7 10.49 17.63 -3.30
C PHE A 7 9.63 16.73 -4.16
N GLY A 8 8.48 16.33 -3.62
CA GLY A 8 7.53 15.49 -4.32
C GLY A 8 6.16 15.58 -3.66
N PHE A 9 5.21 14.86 -4.25
CA PHE A 9 3.84 14.82 -3.78
C PHE A 9 3.51 13.47 -3.18
N ARG A 10 2.61 13.50 -2.20
CA ARG A 10 1.96 12.29 -1.71
C ARG A 10 0.56 12.22 -2.29
N CYS A 11 0.34 11.22 -3.14
CA CYS A 11 -0.93 11.00 -3.81
C CYS A 11 -1.56 9.71 -3.30
N GLY A 12 -2.86 9.75 -2.98
CA GLY A 12 -3.66 8.57 -2.69
C GLY A 12 -4.35 8.09 -3.96
N PHE A 13 -4.41 6.78 -4.15
CA PHE A 13 -5.04 6.14 -5.31
C PHE A 13 -6.06 5.09 -4.87
N LEU A 14 -6.93 4.71 -5.80
CA LEU A 14 -7.98 3.71 -5.56
C LEU A 14 -7.45 2.26 -5.68
N GLY A 15 -6.28 2.08 -6.25
CA GLY A 15 -5.65 0.79 -6.52
C GLY A 15 -4.48 0.95 -7.48
N MET A 16 -3.77 -0.15 -7.75
CA MET A 16 -2.55 -0.11 -8.58
C MET A 16 -2.83 0.37 -10.01
N LEU A 17 -3.89 -0.12 -10.66
CA LEU A 17 -4.23 0.32 -12.02
C LEU A 17 -4.55 1.82 -12.07
N HIS A 18 -5.23 2.36 -11.06
CA HIS A 18 -5.51 3.80 -11.01
C HIS A 18 -4.22 4.61 -10.89
N MET A 19 -3.26 4.14 -10.09
CA MET A 19 -1.94 4.76 -9.98
C MET A 19 -1.18 4.70 -11.32
N GLU A 20 -1.13 3.54 -11.99
CA GLU A 20 -0.46 3.36 -13.27
C GLU A 20 -1.03 4.26 -14.37
N ILE A 21 -2.36 4.37 -14.46
CA ILE A 21 -3.01 5.26 -15.42
C ILE A 21 -2.59 6.72 -15.19
N ILE A 22 -2.59 7.18 -13.94
CA ILE A 22 -2.22 8.57 -13.64
C ILE A 22 -0.74 8.82 -13.91
N GLN A 23 0.13 7.87 -13.57
CA GLN A 23 1.57 7.97 -13.87
C GLN A 23 1.79 8.08 -15.39
N GLU A 24 1.23 7.16 -16.17
CA GLU A 24 1.39 7.15 -17.64
C GLU A 24 0.87 8.43 -18.28
N ARG A 25 -0.24 8.97 -17.78
CA ARG A 25 -0.79 10.24 -18.25
C ARG A 25 0.12 11.41 -17.93
N LEU A 26 0.69 11.47 -16.74
CA LEU A 26 1.62 12.54 -16.37
C LEU A 26 2.89 12.51 -17.22
N GLU A 27 3.44 11.32 -17.46
CA GLU A 27 4.62 11.14 -18.31
C GLU A 27 4.32 11.53 -19.77
N ARG A 28 3.20 11.09 -20.34
CA ARG A 28 2.89 11.33 -21.77
C ARG A 28 2.29 12.69 -22.08
N GLU A 29 1.35 13.17 -21.25
CA GLU A 29 0.61 14.41 -21.54
C GLU A 29 1.40 15.65 -21.10
N TYR A 30 2.30 15.52 -20.12
CA TYR A 30 3.01 16.63 -19.51
C TYR A 30 4.54 16.52 -19.61
N ASP A 31 5.07 15.47 -20.26
CA ASP A 31 6.51 15.25 -20.47
C ASP A 31 7.31 15.29 -19.15
N LEU A 32 6.75 14.67 -18.11
CA LEU A 32 7.32 14.64 -16.77
C LEU A 32 8.03 13.31 -16.51
N ASP A 33 9.33 13.37 -16.21
CA ASP A 33 10.05 12.22 -15.64
C ASP A 33 9.73 12.08 -14.15
N LEU A 34 9.00 11.01 -13.80
CA LEU A 34 8.53 10.76 -12.43
C LEU A 34 9.27 9.59 -11.79
N ILE A 35 9.60 9.74 -10.50
CA ILE A 35 10.06 8.64 -9.65
C ILE A 35 8.95 8.32 -8.65
N THR A 36 8.40 7.11 -8.73
CA THR A 36 7.38 6.62 -7.79
C THR A 36 8.00 5.71 -6.74
N THR A 37 7.59 5.87 -5.48
CA THR A 37 7.97 4.97 -4.40
C THR A 37 6.95 3.85 -4.27
N ALA A 38 7.34 2.72 -3.68
CA ALA A 38 6.41 1.62 -3.41
C ALA A 38 5.14 2.13 -2.70
N PRO A 39 3.94 1.74 -3.17
CA PRO A 39 2.70 2.17 -2.54
C PRO A 39 2.58 1.57 -1.12
N THR A 40 2.05 2.35 -0.19
CA THR A 40 1.76 1.89 1.18
C THR A 40 0.26 1.86 1.40
N VAL A 41 -0.20 0.95 2.25
CA VAL A 41 -1.59 0.90 2.70
C VAL A 41 -1.77 1.73 3.98
N VAL A 42 -3.01 2.08 4.30
CA VAL A 42 -3.35 2.72 5.57
C VAL A 42 -3.51 1.63 6.62
N TYR A 43 -2.77 1.75 7.72
CA TYR A 43 -2.88 0.88 8.88
C TYR A 43 -3.83 1.48 9.91
N GLU A 44 -4.53 0.64 10.65
CA GLU A 44 -5.25 1.04 11.85
C GLU A 44 -4.40 0.65 13.06
N VAL A 45 -4.08 1.61 13.92
CA VAL A 45 -3.26 1.43 15.11
C VAL A 45 -4.11 1.75 16.32
N GLU A 46 -4.25 0.79 17.21
CA GLU A 46 -4.82 0.98 18.54
C GLU A 46 -3.70 1.28 19.52
N LYS A 47 -3.83 2.41 20.20
CA LYS A 47 -2.88 2.83 21.22
C LYS A 47 -3.23 2.25 22.58
N THR A 48 -2.25 2.23 23.48
CA THR A 48 -2.43 1.78 24.88
C THR A 48 -3.39 2.63 25.72
N ASP A 49 -3.74 3.83 25.25
CA ASP A 49 -4.78 4.69 25.85
C ASP A 49 -6.19 4.42 25.30
N GLY A 50 -6.33 3.49 24.35
CA GLY A 50 -7.58 3.12 23.68
C GLY A 50 -7.90 3.98 22.44
N ASP A 51 -7.05 4.94 22.05
CA ASP A 51 -7.28 5.74 20.85
C ASP A 51 -6.95 4.96 19.57
N LEU A 52 -7.83 5.07 18.57
CA LEU A 52 -7.63 4.53 17.23
C LEU A 52 -7.02 5.58 16.28
N LEU A 53 -5.92 5.22 15.63
CA LEU A 53 -5.21 6.06 14.68
C LEU A 53 -5.10 5.39 13.30
N TYR A 54 -5.49 6.11 12.25
CA TYR A 54 -5.23 5.70 10.88
C TYR A 54 -3.88 6.25 10.40
N VAL A 55 -2.92 5.36 10.19
CA VAL A 55 -1.56 5.69 9.80
C VAL A 55 -1.38 5.46 8.30
N ASP A 56 -1.29 6.56 7.57
CA ASP A 56 -1.03 6.53 6.14
C ASP A 56 0.47 6.33 5.84
N SER A 57 1.39 6.90 6.65
CA SER A 57 2.85 6.87 6.44
C SER A 57 3.57 6.22 7.62
N PRO A 58 4.57 5.35 7.37
CA PRO A 58 5.40 4.75 8.43
C PRO A 58 6.05 5.78 9.37
N ALA A 59 6.39 6.98 8.87
CA ALA A 59 6.98 8.04 9.69
C ALA A 59 6.02 8.66 10.72
N LYS A 60 4.71 8.42 10.60
CA LYS A 60 3.68 8.88 11.55
C LYS A 60 3.28 7.80 12.56
N LEU A 61 3.95 6.64 12.51
CA LEU A 61 3.68 5.54 13.41
C LEU A 61 4.12 5.93 14.83
N PRO A 62 3.26 5.76 15.85
CA PRO A 62 3.58 6.15 17.23
C PRO A 62 4.75 5.33 17.79
N ALA A 63 5.28 5.73 18.95
CA ALA A 63 6.33 4.97 19.60
C ALA A 63 5.83 3.57 19.94
N ILE A 64 6.71 2.55 19.86
CA ILE A 64 6.35 1.14 20.05
C ILE A 64 5.69 0.90 21.42
N ASN A 65 6.07 1.67 22.44
CA ASN A 65 5.51 1.55 23.78
C ASN A 65 4.05 2.04 23.89
N ASP A 66 3.61 2.87 22.93
CA ASP A 66 2.26 3.45 22.91
C ASP A 66 1.32 2.61 22.02
N ILE A 67 1.79 1.49 21.45
CA ILE A 67 1.03 0.64 20.54
C ILE A 67 0.53 -0.59 21.29
N GLU A 68 -0.78 -0.80 21.29
CA GLU A 68 -1.42 -2.01 21.79
C GLU A 68 -1.64 -3.02 20.65
N GLU A 69 -2.20 -2.58 19.53
CA GLU A 69 -2.49 -3.43 18.37
C GLU A 69 -2.23 -2.68 17.05
N ILE A 70 -1.73 -3.40 16.03
CA ILE A 70 -1.63 -2.90 14.65
C ILE A 70 -2.45 -3.81 13.75
N ARG A 71 -3.41 -3.24 13.03
CA ARG A 71 -4.28 -3.94 12.09
C ARG A 71 -3.92 -3.53 10.66
N GLU A 72 -3.64 -4.52 9.83
CA GLU A 72 -3.42 -4.34 8.39
C GLU A 72 -4.73 -4.55 7.61
N PRO A 73 -4.97 -3.79 6.53
CA PRO A 73 -6.17 -3.99 5.71
C PRO A 73 -6.08 -5.31 4.94
N ILE A 74 -7.07 -6.19 5.14
CA ILE A 74 -7.17 -7.47 4.45
C ILE A 74 -8.13 -7.35 3.26
N ALA A 75 -7.69 -7.86 2.10
CA ALA A 75 -8.49 -7.89 0.89
C ALA A 75 -9.06 -9.30 0.65
N ARG A 76 -10.35 -9.38 0.29
CA ARG A 76 -10.95 -10.60 -0.25
C ARG A 76 -10.78 -10.63 -1.76
N CYS A 77 -9.91 -11.51 -2.25
CA CYS A 77 -9.61 -11.65 -3.68
C CYS A 77 -10.40 -12.81 -4.29
N ASN A 78 -11.16 -12.56 -5.36
CA ASN A 78 -11.79 -13.60 -6.15
C ASN A 78 -10.92 -13.89 -7.37
N ILE A 79 -10.38 -15.12 -7.46
CA ILE A 79 -9.47 -15.53 -8.52
C ILE A 79 -10.14 -16.59 -9.37
N LEU A 80 -10.26 -16.34 -10.68
CA LEU A 80 -10.77 -17.29 -11.66
C LEU A 80 -9.60 -17.81 -12.50
N VAL A 81 -9.32 -19.11 -12.39
CA VAL A 81 -8.22 -19.75 -13.12
C VAL A 81 -8.63 -21.14 -13.62
N PRO A 82 -8.07 -21.62 -14.74
CA PRO A 82 -8.18 -23.01 -15.14
C PRO A 82 -7.68 -23.96 -14.06
N SER A 83 -8.25 -25.17 -13.99
CA SER A 83 -7.94 -26.16 -12.95
C SER A 83 -6.47 -26.57 -12.91
N GLU A 84 -5.77 -26.55 -14.04
CA GLU A 84 -4.34 -26.86 -14.16
C GLU A 84 -3.43 -25.89 -13.38
N TYR A 85 -3.86 -24.65 -13.14
CA TYR A 85 -3.06 -23.64 -12.42
C TYR A 85 -3.41 -23.52 -10.93
N LEU A 86 -4.47 -24.20 -10.46
CA LEU A 86 -5.00 -24.02 -9.10
C LEU A 86 -3.93 -24.20 -8.02
N GLY A 87 -3.10 -25.25 -8.14
CA GLY A 87 -2.04 -25.52 -7.16
C GLY A 87 -1.03 -24.39 -7.06
N ASN A 88 -0.50 -23.95 -8.21
CA ASN A 88 0.50 -22.87 -8.27
C ASN A 88 -0.07 -21.55 -7.72
N VAL A 89 -1.34 -21.26 -8.01
CA VAL A 89 -2.02 -20.05 -7.52
C VAL A 89 -2.20 -20.09 -6.01
N ILE A 90 -2.62 -21.23 -5.44
CA ILE A 90 -2.73 -21.37 -3.98
C ILE A 90 -1.37 -21.23 -3.30
N THR A 91 -0.31 -21.84 -3.85
CA THR A 91 1.05 -21.69 -3.32
C THR A 91 1.46 -20.22 -3.28
N LEU A 92 1.18 -19.47 -4.35
CA LEU A 92 1.46 -18.03 -4.40
C LEU A 92 0.68 -17.24 -3.33
N CYS A 93 -0.61 -17.53 -3.12
CA CYS A 93 -1.42 -16.90 -2.08
C CYS A 93 -0.84 -17.15 -0.67
N VAL A 94 -0.48 -18.40 -0.37
CA VAL A 94 0.14 -18.78 0.92
C VAL A 94 1.44 -18.02 1.16
N GLU A 95 2.30 -17.88 0.14
CA GLU A 95 3.54 -17.08 0.24
C GLU A 95 3.28 -15.59 0.53
N LYS A 96 2.10 -15.06 0.18
CA LYS A 96 1.69 -13.68 0.42
C LYS A 96 0.93 -13.46 1.73
N ARG A 97 0.91 -14.46 2.63
CA ARG A 97 0.20 -14.42 3.92
C ARG A 97 -1.34 -14.43 3.77
N GLY A 98 -1.86 -15.04 2.69
CA GLY A 98 -3.30 -15.25 2.47
C GLY A 98 -3.58 -16.00 1.19
#